data_AF-A0A2V8EFT1-F1
#
_entry.id   AF-A0A2V8EFT1-F1
#
_cell.length_a   1.000
_cell.length_b   1.000
_cell.length_c   1.000
_cell.angle_alpha   90.00
_cell.angle_beta   90.00
_cell.angle_gamma   90.00
#
_symmetry.space_group_name_H-M   'P 1'
#
loop_
_entity.id
_entity.type
_entity.pdbx_description
1 polymer ?
#
loop_
_entity_poly.entity_id
_entity_poly.type
_entity_poly.pdbx_seq_one_letter_code
_entity_poly.pdbx_strand_id
1 'polypeptide(L)'
;GPLRFMDEKDYFEATRRSSDADFLVTPWEEPSAYFGGHYNIMFPKRVYWSKVRQAGQPFTETDPVYGKVYHAANADDVQKMMDLEGAYWYHAHPRTKGTTGFPDLIFDKPWVKNDRYLGVAFKPGMGQDQSEARLCEWRCFDAVDTMNNMYAGAGLQPKYIIADIDTYKKGPEDDTYANFPVNYLRLDKVPGPDEDWTPILKAMHDGDFFVSTGEILIKSYSVAGSGAKRTINADVEWTFPLAFAEVVWGDGKKIDRQIIPATDLGANGTKKFSIPFDAAGKAWVRFAVWDSAGDGAFVQPIWLTPSKTTTASAR
;
A
#
# COMPACT_ATOMS: atom_id res chain seq x y z
N GLY A 1 11.36 19.88 18.42
CA GLY A 1 12.15 18.75 18.95
C GLY A 1 11.52 18.19 20.21
N PRO A 2 11.67 18.85 21.37
CA PRO A 2 11.42 18.20 22.67
C PRO A 2 10.00 17.66 22.88
N LEU A 3 8.96 18.43 22.51
CA LEU A 3 7.56 17.98 22.60
C LEU A 3 7.30 16.78 21.68
N ARG A 4 7.85 16.80 20.47
CA ARG A 4 7.64 15.76 19.45
C ARG A 4 8.20 14.40 19.89
N PHE A 5 9.42 14.37 20.43
CA PHE A 5 10.03 13.10 20.87
C PHE A 5 9.33 12.52 22.09
N MET A 6 8.78 13.38 22.96
CA MET A 6 7.92 12.95 24.05
C MET A 6 6.61 12.33 23.53
N ASP A 7 5.97 12.97 22.55
CA ASP A 7 4.76 12.43 21.91
C ASP A 7 5.03 11.07 21.23
N GLU A 8 6.16 10.93 20.52
CA GLU A 8 6.58 9.64 19.92
C GLU A 8 6.77 8.56 20.99
N LYS A 9 7.42 8.89 22.11
CA LYS A 9 7.60 7.96 23.22
C LYS A 9 6.27 7.51 23.81
N ASP A 10 5.32 8.43 23.97
CA ASP A 10 3.98 8.12 24.46
C ASP A 10 3.21 7.24 23.46
N TYR A 11 3.32 7.51 22.16
CA TYR A 11 2.78 6.62 21.12
C TYR A 11 3.40 5.24 21.16
N PHE A 12 4.73 5.14 21.31
CA PHE A 12 5.43 3.86 21.39
C PHE A 12 4.97 3.03 22.59
N GLU A 13 4.76 3.67 23.74
CA GLU A 13 4.26 2.98 24.93
C GLU A 13 2.78 2.61 24.79
N ALA A 14 1.95 3.49 24.20
CA ALA A 14 0.54 3.23 23.98
C ALA A 14 0.33 2.04 23.03
N THR A 15 1.03 2.02 21.89
CA THR A 15 0.93 0.91 20.93
C THR A 15 1.45 -0.40 21.51
N ARG A 16 2.56 -0.36 22.28
CA ARG A 16 3.07 -1.53 22.99
C ARG A 16 2.06 -2.09 24.00
N ARG A 17 1.37 -1.23 24.77
CA ARG A 17 0.33 -1.65 25.73
C ARG A 17 -0.95 -2.16 25.07
N SER A 18 -1.26 -1.67 23.87
CA SER A 18 -2.40 -2.12 23.07
C SER A 18 -2.11 -3.36 22.26
N SER A 19 -0.90 -3.92 22.34
CA SER A 19 -0.50 -5.14 21.64
C SER A 19 -0.44 -6.33 22.59
N ASP A 20 -0.64 -7.53 22.06
CA ASP A 20 -0.49 -8.80 22.75
C ASP A 20 0.25 -9.84 21.88
N ALA A 21 0.04 -11.14 22.13
CA ALA A 21 0.73 -12.22 21.42
C ALA A 21 0.26 -12.39 19.96
N ASP A 22 -1.00 -12.05 19.66
CA ASP A 22 -1.64 -12.28 18.36
C ASP A 22 -2.17 -10.97 17.74
N PHE A 23 -2.06 -9.85 18.45
CA PHE A 23 -2.48 -8.53 18.00
C PHE A 23 -1.34 -7.50 18.17
N LEU A 24 -0.98 -6.83 17.08
CA LEU A 24 0.06 -5.81 17.06
C LEU A 24 -0.50 -4.46 16.63
N VAL A 25 -0.21 -3.43 17.43
CA VAL A 25 -0.38 -2.03 17.04
C VAL A 25 1.00 -1.43 16.79
N THR A 26 1.22 -0.85 15.61
CA THR A 26 2.48 -0.20 15.25
C THR A 26 2.34 1.33 15.30
N PRO A 27 3.34 2.06 15.84
CA PRO A 27 3.35 3.53 15.91
C PRO A 27 3.86 4.14 14.59
N TRP A 28 3.22 3.79 13.48
CA TRP A 28 3.47 4.43 12.20
C TRP A 28 2.70 5.74 12.11
N GLU A 29 3.08 6.59 11.16
CA GLU A 29 2.66 7.99 11.19
C GLU A 29 2.23 8.48 9.83
N GLU A 30 1.37 9.50 9.84
CA GLU A 30 0.97 10.24 8.64
C GLU A 30 1.59 11.65 8.61
N PRO A 31 2.83 11.84 8.11
CA PRO A 31 3.38 13.16 7.90
C PRO A 31 2.72 13.95 6.76
N SER A 32 2.86 15.27 6.83
CA SER A 32 2.39 16.24 5.84
C SER A 32 3.51 17.17 5.36
N ALA A 33 4.76 16.71 5.41
CA ALA A 33 5.94 17.52 5.08
C ALA A 33 6.88 16.81 4.10
N TYR A 34 7.50 17.60 3.22
CA TYR A 34 8.63 17.24 2.35
C TYR A 34 8.35 16.35 1.13
N PHE A 35 7.46 15.37 1.20
CA PHE A 35 7.13 14.52 0.04
C PHE A 35 5.90 14.95 -0.75
N GLY A 36 5.18 15.97 -0.27
CA GLY A 36 3.93 16.43 -0.88
C GLY A 36 2.73 15.64 -0.38
N GLY A 37 1.60 16.33 -0.29
CA GLY A 37 0.40 15.77 0.32
C GLY A 37 0.59 15.27 1.76
N HIS A 38 -0.27 14.35 2.16
CA HIS A 38 -0.07 13.48 3.31
C HIS A 38 0.42 12.11 2.85
N TYR A 39 1.26 11.49 3.65
CA TYR A 39 1.75 10.15 3.40
C TYR A 39 1.88 9.37 4.70
N ASN A 40 1.73 8.07 4.65
CA ASN A 40 2.08 7.18 5.74
C ASN A 40 3.56 6.79 5.63
N ILE A 41 4.29 6.82 6.75
CA ILE A 41 5.66 6.31 6.86
C ILE A 41 5.71 5.18 7.89
N MET A 42 6.32 4.08 7.48
CA MET A 42 6.34 2.82 8.23
C MET A 42 7.79 2.39 8.46
N PHE A 43 8.13 2.15 9.72
CA PHE A 43 9.46 1.72 10.14
C PHE A 43 9.42 0.27 10.62
N PRO A 44 10.53 -0.48 10.50
CA PRO A 44 10.63 -1.84 11.05
C PRO A 44 10.81 -1.84 12.58
N LYS A 45 10.94 -0.66 13.19
CA LYS A 45 11.16 -0.46 14.63
C LYS A 45 10.80 0.97 15.02
N ARG A 46 10.87 1.27 16.31
CA ARG A 46 10.69 2.62 16.86
C ARG A 46 11.81 3.55 16.38
N VAL A 47 11.45 4.68 15.76
CA VAL A 47 12.39 5.69 15.27
C VAL A 47 11.92 7.06 15.74
N TYR A 48 12.77 7.78 16.46
CA TYR A 48 12.49 9.15 16.89
C TYR A 48 12.91 10.14 15.82
N TRP A 49 11.99 10.98 15.36
CA TRP A 49 12.30 11.95 14.33
C TRP A 49 11.40 13.20 14.34
N SER A 50 11.98 14.32 13.92
CA SER A 50 11.27 15.58 13.81
C SER A 50 11.31 16.13 12.39
N LYS A 51 10.16 16.65 11.95
CA LYS A 51 9.98 17.35 10.66
C LYS A 51 10.52 18.79 10.67
N VAL A 52 11.51 19.07 11.51
CA VAL A 52 12.15 20.38 11.66
C VAL A 52 13.59 20.14 12.06
N ARG A 53 14.53 20.83 11.40
CA ARG A 53 15.94 20.93 11.79
C ARG A 53 16.31 22.41 11.93
N GLN A 54 16.83 22.81 13.09
CA GLN A 54 17.25 24.18 13.31
C GLN A 54 18.55 24.50 12.57
N ALA A 55 18.83 25.79 12.36
CA ALA A 55 20.09 26.22 11.77
C ALA A 55 21.27 25.73 12.62
N GLY A 56 22.22 25.04 11.99
CA GLY A 56 23.38 24.44 12.66
C GLY A 56 23.10 23.14 13.42
N GLN A 57 21.83 22.70 13.53
CA GLN A 57 21.51 21.42 14.15
C GLN A 57 21.92 20.27 13.20
N PRO A 58 22.56 19.20 13.70
CA PRO A 58 22.92 18.05 12.88
C PRO A 58 21.68 17.30 12.39
N PHE A 59 21.83 16.53 11.32
CA PHE A 59 20.77 15.64 10.80
C PHE A 59 20.38 14.54 11.79
N THR A 60 21.35 14.06 12.58
CA THR A 60 21.13 13.06 13.62
C THR A 60 22.02 13.37 14.81
N GLU A 61 21.53 13.05 16.00
CA GLU A 61 22.27 13.15 17.25
C GLU A 61 21.86 12.02 18.22
N THR A 62 22.64 11.82 19.27
CA THR A 62 22.27 10.95 20.39
C THR A 62 21.68 11.82 21.48
N ASP A 63 20.35 11.86 21.54
CA ASP A 63 19.62 12.49 22.62
C ASP A 63 19.77 11.66 23.91
N PRO A 64 20.01 12.28 25.07
CA PRO A 64 20.24 11.56 26.34
C PRO A 64 19.01 10.79 26.84
N VAL A 65 17.80 11.11 26.37
CA VAL A 65 16.54 10.46 26.77
C VAL A 65 16.06 9.48 25.70
N TYR A 66 16.15 9.86 24.43
CA TYR A 66 15.54 9.12 23.32
C TYR A 66 16.54 8.28 22.51
N GLY A 67 17.84 8.42 22.78
CA GLY A 67 18.89 7.76 22.01
C GLY A 67 19.06 8.41 20.64
N LYS A 68 19.18 7.61 19.58
CA LYS A 68 19.36 8.15 18.22
C LYS A 68 18.09 8.85 17.74
N VAL A 69 18.21 10.13 17.40
CA VAL A 69 17.12 10.94 16.83
C VAL A 69 17.49 11.48 15.46
N TYR A 70 16.47 11.82 14.67
CA TYR A 70 16.61 12.45 13.35
C TYR A 70 15.92 13.81 13.29
N HIS A 71 16.53 14.75 12.55
CA HIS A 71 15.97 16.06 12.24
C HIS A 71 15.93 16.25 10.74
N ALA A 72 14.75 16.08 10.15
CA ALA A 72 14.54 16.29 8.72
C ALA A 72 14.21 17.75 8.43
N ALA A 73 14.86 18.32 7.41
CA ALA A 73 14.62 19.68 6.93
C ALA A 73 14.04 19.73 5.51
N ASN A 74 14.09 18.62 4.77
CA ASN A 74 13.72 18.51 3.37
C ASN A 74 13.49 17.04 2.96
N ALA A 75 13.15 16.80 1.70
CA ALA A 75 12.88 15.47 1.14
C ALA A 75 14.11 14.55 1.22
N ASP A 76 15.31 15.07 0.95
CA ASP A 76 16.55 14.28 0.97
C ASP A 76 16.88 13.77 2.38
N ASP A 77 16.62 14.57 3.41
CA ASP A 77 16.78 14.15 4.81
C ASP A 77 15.79 13.03 5.17
N VAL A 78 14.51 13.14 4.75
CA VAL A 78 13.52 12.07 4.99
C VAL A 78 13.93 10.80 4.25
N GLN A 79 14.32 10.90 2.98
CA GLN A 79 14.80 9.76 2.20
C GLN A 79 16.00 9.10 2.86
N LYS A 80 17.00 9.89 3.28
CA LYS A 80 18.20 9.39 3.97
C LYS A 80 17.85 8.69 5.28
N MET A 81 16.91 9.22 6.06
CA MET A 81 16.42 8.57 7.29
C MET A 81 15.78 7.22 6.96
N MET A 82 14.89 7.17 5.96
CA MET A 82 14.27 5.92 5.53
C MET A 82 15.29 4.91 5.04
N ASP A 83 16.34 5.36 4.35
CA ASP A 83 17.44 4.52 3.89
C ASP A 83 18.22 3.89 5.05
N LEU A 84 18.50 4.69 6.09
CA LEU A 84 19.24 4.25 7.27
C LEU A 84 18.42 3.33 8.19
N GLU A 85 17.09 3.51 8.24
CA GLU A 85 16.22 2.78 9.17
C GLU A 85 15.37 1.70 8.51
N GLY A 86 15.47 1.51 7.19
CA GLY A 86 14.75 0.46 6.48
C GLY A 86 13.25 0.75 6.32
N ALA A 87 12.87 2.03 6.26
CA ALA A 87 11.46 2.43 6.21
C ALA A 87 10.87 2.40 4.79
N TYR A 88 9.53 2.35 4.73
CA TYR A 88 8.72 2.45 3.52
C TYR A 88 7.62 3.49 3.71
N TRP A 89 7.07 3.99 2.61
CA TRP A 89 6.03 5.02 2.66
C TRP A 89 5.05 4.94 1.49
N TYR A 90 3.84 5.48 1.66
CA TYR A 90 2.81 5.58 0.62
C TYR A 90 1.94 6.81 0.84
N HIS A 91 1.36 7.37 -0.23
CA HIS A 91 0.48 8.54 -0.08
C HIS A 91 -0.83 8.17 0.60
N ALA A 92 -1.20 8.93 1.62
CA ALA A 92 -2.51 8.84 2.24
C ALA A 92 -3.55 9.55 1.37
N HIS A 93 -4.78 9.01 1.33
CA HIS A 93 -5.94 9.62 0.67
C HIS A 93 -5.62 10.33 -0.67
N PRO A 94 -5.11 9.62 -1.69
CA PRO A 94 -4.65 10.21 -2.95
C PRO A 94 -5.73 11.07 -3.61
N ARG A 95 -5.30 12.17 -4.25
CA ARG A 95 -6.17 13.08 -5.01
C ARG A 95 -7.37 13.64 -4.21
N THR A 96 -7.27 13.69 -2.88
CA THR A 96 -8.26 14.30 -1.99
C THR A 96 -7.63 14.89 -0.74
N LYS A 97 -8.40 15.65 0.05
CA LYS A 97 -7.98 16.33 1.28
C LYS A 97 -6.59 17.02 1.10
N GLY A 98 -5.69 16.83 2.06
CA GLY A 98 -4.32 17.35 2.04
C GLY A 98 -3.45 16.77 0.92
N THR A 99 -3.84 15.68 0.28
CA THR A 99 -3.11 15.01 -0.83
C THR A 99 -3.75 15.33 -2.19
N THR A 100 -4.50 16.42 -2.31
CA THR A 100 -5.02 16.90 -3.59
C THR A 100 -3.88 17.16 -4.57
N GLY A 101 -3.97 16.60 -5.79
CA GLY A 101 -2.93 16.68 -6.83
C GLY A 101 -1.75 15.71 -6.66
N PHE A 102 -1.71 14.92 -5.59
CA PHE A 102 -0.68 13.90 -5.39
C PHE A 102 -1.28 12.49 -5.53
N PRO A 103 -0.51 11.51 -6.05
CA PRO A 103 0.91 11.60 -6.42
C PRO A 103 1.24 12.26 -7.79
N ASP A 104 0.25 12.71 -8.55
CA ASP A 104 0.43 13.20 -9.94
C ASP A 104 1.50 14.29 -10.10
N LEU A 105 1.54 15.25 -9.18
CA LEU A 105 2.51 16.35 -9.21
C LEU A 105 3.98 15.94 -8.98
N ILE A 106 4.23 14.69 -8.57
CA ILE A 106 5.55 14.20 -8.18
C ILE A 106 5.93 12.86 -8.81
N PHE A 107 5.19 12.38 -9.82
CA PHE A 107 5.54 11.14 -10.52
C PHE A 107 6.95 11.13 -11.10
N ASP A 108 7.54 12.29 -11.36
CA ASP A 108 8.89 12.45 -11.88
C ASP A 108 9.99 12.40 -10.81
N LYS A 109 9.64 12.56 -9.52
CA LYS A 109 10.62 12.80 -8.45
C LYS A 109 11.40 11.54 -8.07
N PRO A 110 12.70 11.67 -7.71
CA PRO A 110 13.54 10.53 -7.35
C PRO A 110 13.00 9.68 -6.19
N TRP A 111 12.43 10.31 -5.15
CA TRP A 111 11.91 9.60 -3.98
C TRP A 111 10.62 8.81 -4.25
N VAL A 112 9.88 9.15 -5.31
CA VAL A 112 8.70 8.38 -5.79
C VAL A 112 9.14 7.26 -6.73
N LYS A 113 10.20 7.49 -7.52
CA LYS A 113 10.89 6.48 -8.34
C LYS A 113 11.90 5.68 -7.50
N ASN A 114 11.43 5.17 -6.36
CA ASN A 114 12.21 4.41 -5.39
C ASN A 114 11.37 3.23 -4.88
N ASP A 115 12.00 2.11 -4.53
CA ASP A 115 11.31 0.94 -3.98
C ASP A 115 10.77 1.16 -2.56
N ARG A 116 11.25 2.20 -1.87
CA ARG A 116 10.68 2.63 -0.60
C ARG A 116 9.29 3.26 -0.73
N TYR A 117 8.97 3.81 -1.89
CA TYR A 117 7.63 4.32 -2.16
C TYR A 117 6.74 3.17 -2.65
N LEU A 118 5.77 2.78 -1.83
CA LEU A 118 4.92 1.62 -2.08
C LEU A 118 3.73 1.93 -2.96
N GLY A 119 3.23 3.17 -2.99
CA GLY A 119 2.06 3.54 -3.79
C GLY A 119 1.10 4.45 -3.03
N VAL A 120 -0.20 4.14 -3.08
CA VAL A 120 -1.24 5.01 -2.51
C VAL A 120 -2.22 4.23 -1.65
N ALA A 121 -2.91 4.96 -0.77
CA ALA A 121 -3.87 4.38 0.13
C ALA A 121 -5.27 4.20 -0.49
N PHE A 122 -6.01 3.19 -0.02
CA PHE A 122 -7.41 2.90 -0.33
C PHE A 122 -8.24 3.01 0.94
N LYS A 123 -9.03 4.07 1.02
CA LYS A 123 -9.81 4.44 2.20
C LYS A 123 -11.29 4.20 2.01
N PRO A 124 -11.99 3.90 3.11
CA PRO A 124 -13.44 4.04 3.16
C PRO A 124 -13.82 5.49 2.82
N GLY A 125 -14.79 5.68 1.91
CA GLY A 125 -15.22 7.00 1.45
C GLY A 125 -14.68 7.46 0.10
N MET A 126 -13.63 6.82 -0.43
CA MET A 126 -13.15 7.18 -1.77
C MET A 126 -13.97 6.44 -2.84
N GLY A 127 -14.96 7.13 -3.41
CA GLY A 127 -15.89 6.58 -4.42
C GLY A 127 -17.23 6.10 -3.86
N GLN A 128 -17.59 6.47 -2.62
CA GLN A 128 -18.86 6.08 -1.99
C GLN A 128 -20.10 6.83 -2.51
N ASP A 129 -19.92 7.83 -3.38
CA ASP A 129 -21.03 8.52 -4.04
C ASP A 129 -21.60 7.74 -5.23
N GLN A 130 -21.09 6.52 -5.48
CA GLN A 130 -21.47 5.64 -6.59
C GLN A 130 -21.34 6.31 -7.98
N SER A 131 -20.48 7.33 -8.09
CA SER A 131 -20.18 7.99 -9.36
C SER A 131 -19.27 7.15 -10.27
N GLU A 132 -18.67 6.09 -9.73
CA GLU A 132 -17.74 5.18 -10.38
C GLU A 132 -18.23 3.73 -10.26
N ALA A 133 -17.85 2.88 -11.21
CA ALA A 133 -18.21 1.46 -11.18
C ALA A 133 -17.38 0.66 -10.15
N ARG A 134 -16.23 1.21 -9.73
CA ARG A 134 -15.32 0.63 -8.74
C ARG A 134 -15.16 1.64 -7.62
N LEU A 135 -15.07 1.18 -6.38
CA LEU A 135 -14.59 2.06 -5.31
C LEU A 135 -13.19 2.56 -5.67
N CYS A 136 -13.00 3.86 -5.55
CA CYS A 136 -11.73 4.55 -5.79
C CYS A 136 -11.15 4.37 -7.21
N GLU A 137 -11.99 4.31 -8.25
CA GLU A 137 -11.53 4.10 -9.64
C GLU A 137 -10.51 5.16 -10.07
N TRP A 138 -10.90 6.45 -9.98
CA TRP A 138 -10.01 7.53 -10.33
C TRP A 138 -8.97 7.80 -9.23
N ARG A 139 -9.36 7.80 -7.95
CA ARG A 139 -8.43 8.25 -6.90
C ARG A 139 -7.29 7.26 -6.63
N CYS A 140 -7.55 5.95 -6.70
CA CYS A 140 -6.58 4.91 -6.35
C CYS A 140 -6.10 4.15 -7.58
N PHE A 141 -7.02 3.50 -8.31
CA PHE A 141 -6.66 2.58 -9.39
C PHE A 141 -6.00 3.30 -10.55
N ASP A 142 -6.57 4.41 -11.03
CA ASP A 142 -5.97 5.20 -12.10
C ASP A 142 -4.57 5.73 -11.73
N ALA A 143 -4.38 6.20 -10.49
CA ALA A 143 -3.08 6.68 -10.02
C ALA A 143 -2.02 5.55 -10.01
N VAL A 144 -2.38 4.38 -9.49
CA VAL A 144 -1.45 3.23 -9.40
C VAL A 144 -1.18 2.60 -10.76
N ASP A 145 -2.21 2.43 -11.57
CA ASP A 145 -2.07 1.90 -12.93
C ASP A 145 -1.20 2.84 -13.78
N THR A 146 -1.40 4.16 -13.65
CA THR A 146 -0.56 5.18 -14.30
C THR A 146 0.91 5.06 -13.87
N MET A 147 1.19 5.00 -12.57
CA MET A 147 2.56 4.83 -12.06
C MET A 147 3.19 3.54 -12.56
N ASN A 148 2.48 2.41 -12.49
CA ASN A 148 3.00 1.13 -12.94
C ASN A 148 3.27 1.10 -14.45
N ASN A 149 2.44 1.78 -15.23
CA ASN A 149 2.68 1.93 -16.66
C ASN A 149 3.88 2.84 -16.93
N MET A 150 4.00 3.97 -16.23
CA MET A 150 5.16 4.86 -16.35
C MET A 150 6.48 4.21 -15.93
N TYR A 151 6.44 3.35 -14.89
CA TYR A 151 7.63 2.73 -14.30
C TYR A 151 7.92 1.33 -14.85
N ALA A 152 7.17 0.90 -15.87
CA ALA A 152 7.42 -0.36 -16.56
C ALA A 152 8.87 -0.45 -17.03
N GLY A 153 9.61 -1.46 -16.54
CA GLY A 153 11.01 -1.67 -16.89
C GLY A 153 12.01 -0.74 -16.20
N ALA A 154 11.58 0.07 -15.21
CA ALA A 154 12.45 0.97 -14.46
C ALA A 154 13.35 0.28 -13.43
N GLY A 155 13.18 -1.03 -13.21
CA GLY A 155 13.91 -1.78 -12.20
C GLY A 155 13.24 -1.81 -10.82
N LEU A 156 12.16 -1.06 -10.64
CA LEU A 156 11.43 -0.91 -9.38
C LEU A 156 10.39 -2.03 -9.18
N GLN A 157 9.98 -2.27 -7.94
CA GLN A 157 8.75 -3.00 -7.62
C GLN A 157 7.51 -2.26 -8.12
N PRO A 158 6.41 -2.98 -8.39
CA PRO A 158 5.14 -2.34 -8.69
C PRO A 158 4.71 -1.41 -7.55
N LYS A 159 3.94 -0.39 -7.90
CA LYS A 159 3.21 0.42 -6.94
C LYS A 159 1.88 -0.25 -6.63
N TYR A 160 1.48 -0.12 -5.38
CA TYR A 160 0.41 -0.86 -4.76
C TYR A 160 -0.69 0.06 -4.27
N ILE A 161 -1.85 -0.54 -4.06
CA ILE A 161 -2.98 0.08 -3.42
C ILE A 161 -3.10 -0.55 -2.03
N ILE A 162 -2.92 0.26 -0.98
CA ILE A 162 -2.82 -0.20 0.41
C ILE A 162 -4.07 0.23 1.17
N ALA A 163 -4.81 -0.70 1.76
CA ALA A 163 -5.95 -0.32 2.58
C ALA A 163 -5.49 0.44 3.82
N ASP A 164 -6.14 1.55 4.13
CA ASP A 164 -5.93 2.28 5.37
C ASP A 164 -7.22 2.90 5.90
N ILE A 165 -7.19 3.21 7.20
CA ILE A 165 -8.32 3.75 7.93
C ILE A 165 -7.90 5.11 8.47
N ASP A 166 -8.40 6.18 7.84
CA ASP A 166 -8.13 7.56 8.25
C ASP A 166 -9.11 8.00 9.31
N THR A 167 -8.76 7.68 10.54
CA THR A 167 -9.64 7.90 11.65
C THR A 167 -9.00 8.73 12.73
N TYR A 168 -9.85 9.50 13.39
CA TYR A 168 -9.46 10.38 14.48
C TYR A 168 -9.81 9.71 15.81
N LYS A 169 -9.88 10.52 16.87
CA LYS A 169 -10.19 10.07 18.22
C LYS A 169 -11.34 9.04 18.24
N LYS A 170 -11.05 7.87 18.80
CA LYS A 170 -12.00 6.78 19.03
C LYS A 170 -12.41 6.70 20.49
N GLY A 171 -13.68 6.39 20.72
CA GLY A 171 -14.21 5.93 21.99
C GLY A 171 -14.44 4.41 21.99
N PRO A 172 -14.75 3.82 23.15
CA PRO A 172 -15.00 2.38 23.28
C PRO A 172 -16.13 1.82 22.40
N GLU A 173 -17.07 2.67 21.97
CA GLU A 173 -18.24 2.29 21.17
C GLU A 173 -18.03 2.46 19.65
N ASP A 174 -16.87 2.97 19.22
CA ASP A 174 -16.58 3.14 17.80
C ASP A 174 -16.08 1.83 17.17
N ASP A 175 -16.86 1.23 16.26
CA ASP A 175 -16.44 0.04 15.52
C ASP A 175 -15.62 0.41 14.28
N THR A 176 -14.33 0.09 14.30
CA THR A 176 -13.41 0.29 13.17
C THR A 176 -13.16 -0.95 12.34
N TYR A 177 -13.43 -2.17 12.83
CA TYR A 177 -12.98 -3.37 12.13
C TYR A 177 -13.98 -3.85 11.09
N ALA A 178 -15.27 -3.75 11.38
CA ALA A 178 -16.30 -4.35 10.52
C ALA A 178 -16.54 -3.58 9.21
N ASN A 179 -16.24 -2.28 9.16
CA ASN A 179 -16.78 -1.38 8.14
C ASN A 179 -15.73 -0.81 7.17
N PHE A 180 -14.48 -1.25 7.27
CA PHE A 180 -13.38 -0.62 6.56
C PHE A 180 -12.52 -1.63 5.81
N PRO A 181 -11.93 -1.20 4.67
CA PRO A 181 -11.04 -2.07 3.92
C PRO A 181 -9.82 -2.46 4.73
N VAL A 182 -9.39 -3.69 4.55
CA VAL A 182 -8.25 -4.31 5.23
C VAL A 182 -7.27 -4.90 4.23
N ASN A 183 -6.01 -4.99 4.66
CA ASN A 183 -4.98 -5.73 3.94
C ASN A 183 -4.84 -7.12 4.57
N TYR A 184 -4.94 -8.17 3.77
CA TYR A 184 -4.60 -9.53 4.17
C TYR A 184 -3.15 -9.81 3.79
N LEU A 185 -2.24 -9.68 4.76
CA LEU A 185 -0.81 -9.90 4.56
C LEU A 185 -0.45 -11.36 4.77
N ARG A 186 0.42 -11.89 3.91
CA ARG A 186 1.01 -13.21 4.11
C ARG A 186 2.20 -13.10 5.05
N LEU A 187 2.05 -13.66 6.25
CA LEU A 187 3.08 -13.67 7.30
C LEU A 187 3.20 -15.07 7.92
N ASP A 188 4.40 -15.44 8.34
CA ASP A 188 4.62 -16.69 9.10
C ASP A 188 4.03 -16.61 10.52
N LYS A 189 4.16 -15.43 11.15
CA LYS A 189 3.56 -15.07 12.44
C LYS A 189 3.38 -13.55 12.53
N VAL A 190 2.52 -13.09 13.44
CA VAL A 190 2.47 -11.68 13.85
C VAL A 190 3.69 -11.38 14.73
N PRO A 191 4.52 -10.36 14.41
CA PRO A 191 5.62 -9.94 15.28
C PRO A 191 5.12 -9.37 16.62
N GLY A 192 5.91 -9.56 17.68
CA GLY A 192 5.63 -8.93 18.98
C GLY A 192 5.88 -7.41 18.98
N PRO A 193 5.35 -6.68 19.97
CA PRO A 193 5.44 -5.20 20.03
C PRO A 193 6.85 -4.65 20.31
N ASP A 194 7.76 -5.49 20.79
CA ASP A 194 9.18 -5.16 21.00
C ASP A 194 10.10 -5.93 20.00
N GLU A 195 9.52 -6.70 19.07
CA GLU A 195 10.26 -7.36 17.98
C GLU A 195 10.46 -6.42 16.78
N ASP A 196 11.26 -6.88 15.81
CA ASP A 196 11.45 -6.19 14.53
C ASP A 196 10.28 -6.48 13.58
N TRP A 197 9.73 -5.41 12.98
CA TRP A 197 8.56 -5.45 12.09
C TRP A 197 8.92 -5.56 10.61
N THR A 198 10.19 -5.81 10.26
CA THR A 198 10.60 -6.06 8.87
C THR A 198 9.75 -7.11 8.16
N PRO A 199 9.28 -8.22 8.80
CA PRO A 199 8.42 -9.17 8.11
C PRO A 199 7.16 -8.54 7.50
N ILE A 200 6.54 -7.58 8.20
CA ILE A 200 5.35 -6.85 7.73
C ILE A 200 5.72 -5.94 6.55
N LEU A 201 6.77 -5.13 6.73
CA LEU A 201 7.25 -4.21 5.69
C LEU A 201 7.67 -4.96 4.43
N LYS A 202 8.30 -6.13 4.57
CA LYS A 202 8.70 -6.98 3.45
C LYS A 202 7.48 -7.52 2.71
N ALA A 203 6.46 -8.01 3.40
CA ALA A 203 5.22 -8.47 2.76
C ALA A 203 4.55 -7.34 1.96
N MET A 204 4.52 -6.12 2.52
CA MET A 204 4.00 -4.95 1.81
C MET A 204 4.87 -4.53 0.60
N HIS A 205 6.19 -4.54 0.75
CA HIS A 205 7.12 -4.21 -0.33
C HIS A 205 7.08 -5.21 -1.49
N ASP A 206 6.96 -6.50 -1.17
CA ASP A 206 6.94 -7.57 -2.17
C ASP A 206 5.54 -7.77 -2.79
N GLY A 207 4.53 -7.02 -2.33
CA GLY A 207 3.15 -7.16 -2.82
C GLY A 207 2.47 -8.45 -2.36
N ASP A 208 2.94 -9.08 -1.28
CA ASP A 208 2.45 -10.35 -0.74
C ASP A 208 1.23 -10.12 0.19
N PHE A 209 0.23 -9.44 -0.38
CA PHE A 209 -1.03 -9.15 0.26
C PHE A 209 -2.13 -8.88 -0.77
N PHE A 210 -3.38 -8.96 -0.34
CA PHE A 210 -4.52 -8.46 -1.09
C PHE A 210 -5.34 -7.51 -0.23
N VAL A 211 -6.13 -6.67 -0.87
CA VAL A 211 -7.07 -5.77 -0.19
C VAL A 211 -8.48 -6.31 -0.37
N SER A 212 -9.28 -6.21 0.69
CA SER A 212 -10.71 -6.43 0.64
C SER A 212 -11.43 -5.37 1.45
N THR A 213 -12.65 -5.05 1.02
CA THR A 213 -13.64 -4.25 1.74
C THR A 213 -14.30 -5.02 2.88
N GLY A 214 -14.23 -6.36 2.87
CA GLY A 214 -14.74 -7.26 3.90
C GLY A 214 -15.60 -8.39 3.32
N GLU A 215 -16.34 -8.10 2.27
CA GLU A 215 -17.42 -8.93 1.71
C GLU A 215 -16.92 -9.98 0.71
N ILE A 216 -15.69 -9.81 0.21
CA ILE A 216 -15.08 -10.67 -0.81
C ILE A 216 -13.70 -11.14 -0.32
N LEU A 217 -13.46 -12.44 -0.33
CA LEU A 217 -12.20 -13.06 0.06
C LEU A 217 -11.51 -13.70 -1.14
N ILE A 218 -10.26 -13.35 -1.40
CA ILE A 218 -9.39 -14.02 -2.38
C ILE A 218 -8.53 -15.03 -1.64
N LYS A 219 -8.92 -16.32 -1.69
CA LYS A 219 -8.24 -17.40 -0.96
C LYS A 219 -6.92 -17.81 -1.60
N SER A 220 -6.84 -17.70 -2.93
CA SER A 220 -5.63 -18.00 -3.70
C SER A 220 -5.60 -17.16 -4.96
N TYR A 221 -4.40 -16.84 -5.42
CA TYR A 221 -4.16 -16.14 -6.68
C TYR A 221 -2.86 -16.64 -7.33
N SER A 222 -2.87 -16.81 -8.65
CA SER A 222 -1.65 -17.06 -9.43
C SER A 222 -1.81 -16.62 -10.88
N VAL A 223 -0.69 -16.28 -11.52
CA VAL A 223 -0.58 -16.12 -12.97
C VAL A 223 0.21 -17.31 -13.52
N ALA A 224 -0.50 -18.26 -14.12
CA ALA A 224 0.09 -19.47 -14.68
C ALA A 224 0.41 -19.32 -16.18
N GLY A 225 1.29 -20.18 -16.69
CA GLY A 225 1.73 -20.18 -18.08
C GLY A 225 3.02 -19.40 -18.32
N SER A 226 3.38 -19.21 -19.59
CA SER A 226 4.65 -18.58 -19.97
C SER A 226 4.52 -17.84 -21.31
N GLY A 227 5.43 -16.89 -21.56
CA GLY A 227 5.40 -16.08 -22.76
C GLY A 227 4.09 -15.32 -22.89
N ALA A 228 3.52 -15.33 -24.10
CA ALA A 228 2.28 -14.63 -24.45
C ALA A 228 1.00 -15.32 -23.96
N LYS A 229 1.02 -16.62 -23.62
CA LYS A 229 -0.20 -17.32 -23.19
C LYS A 229 -0.16 -17.54 -21.69
N ARG A 230 -0.93 -16.74 -20.95
CA ARG A 230 -1.04 -16.84 -19.49
C ARG A 230 -2.48 -16.93 -19.04
N THR A 231 -2.68 -17.38 -17.81
CA THR A 231 -4.00 -17.54 -17.20
C THR A 231 -3.95 -17.08 -15.77
N ILE A 232 -4.86 -16.18 -15.39
CA ILE A 232 -5.11 -15.83 -13.99
C ILE A 232 -6.00 -16.92 -13.40
N ASN A 233 -5.55 -17.48 -12.28
CA ASN A 233 -6.36 -18.36 -11.44
C ASN A 233 -6.60 -17.67 -10.10
N ALA A 234 -7.85 -17.57 -9.68
CA ALA A 234 -8.21 -17.02 -8.38
C ALA A 234 -9.36 -17.82 -7.76
N ASP A 235 -9.19 -18.26 -6.51
CA ASP A 235 -10.27 -18.86 -5.72
C ASP A 235 -10.92 -17.77 -4.87
N VAL A 236 -12.18 -17.47 -5.15
CA VAL A 236 -12.89 -16.33 -4.55
C VAL A 236 -14.13 -16.82 -3.78
N GLU A 237 -14.38 -16.22 -2.62
CA GLU A 237 -15.59 -16.38 -1.80
C GLU A 237 -16.19 -14.99 -1.55
N TRP A 238 -17.51 -14.89 -1.45
CA TRP A 238 -18.18 -13.60 -1.25
C TRP A 238 -19.52 -13.71 -0.52
N THR A 239 -19.96 -12.58 0.06
CA THR A 239 -21.26 -12.43 0.73
C THR A 239 -22.33 -11.91 -0.22
N PHE A 240 -22.13 -10.78 -0.90
CA PHE A 240 -23.12 -10.20 -1.83
C PHE A 240 -22.95 -10.74 -3.27
N PRO A 241 -24.03 -10.79 -4.08
CA PRO A 241 -23.92 -11.24 -5.47
C PRO A 241 -22.84 -10.47 -6.23
N LEU A 242 -22.03 -11.18 -7.04
CA LEU A 242 -20.96 -10.53 -7.78
C LEU A 242 -21.52 -9.70 -8.95
N ALA A 243 -20.89 -8.55 -9.23
CA ALA A 243 -21.18 -7.76 -10.40
C ALA A 243 -20.25 -8.15 -11.55
N PHE A 244 -18.94 -8.09 -11.33
CA PHE A 244 -17.93 -8.46 -12.32
C PHE A 244 -16.58 -8.80 -11.69
N ALA A 245 -15.79 -9.59 -12.41
CA ALA A 245 -14.36 -9.70 -12.20
C ALA A 245 -13.63 -8.92 -13.30
N GLU A 246 -12.44 -8.43 -13.03
CA GLU A 246 -11.63 -7.75 -14.03
C GLU A 246 -10.15 -8.12 -13.96
N VAL A 247 -9.54 -8.06 -15.14
CA VAL A 247 -8.10 -8.13 -15.32
C VAL A 247 -7.66 -6.84 -15.99
N VAL A 248 -6.68 -6.15 -15.40
CA VAL A 248 -6.11 -4.90 -15.93
C VAL A 248 -4.63 -5.10 -16.16
N TRP A 249 -4.11 -4.60 -17.28
CA TRP A 249 -2.70 -4.72 -17.66
C TRP A 249 -2.21 -3.46 -18.36
N GLY A 250 -0.89 -3.28 -18.38
CA GLY A 250 -0.25 -2.21 -19.15
C GLY A 250 1.00 -2.69 -19.88
N ASP A 251 1.36 -1.99 -20.95
CA ASP A 251 2.54 -2.27 -21.79
C ASP A 251 3.66 -1.20 -21.67
N GLY A 252 3.50 -0.26 -20.73
CA GLY A 252 4.36 0.91 -20.57
C GLY A 252 3.89 2.16 -21.33
N LYS A 253 2.84 2.05 -22.14
CA LYS A 253 2.28 3.14 -22.96
C LYS A 253 0.76 3.24 -22.84
N LYS A 254 0.08 2.11 -22.85
CA LYS A 254 -1.37 1.97 -22.73
C LYS A 254 -1.72 1.05 -21.58
N ILE A 255 -2.89 1.30 -21.01
CA ILE A 255 -3.51 0.48 -19.98
C ILE A 255 -4.82 -0.02 -20.58
N ASP A 256 -5.01 -1.33 -20.55
CA ASP A 256 -6.18 -2.00 -21.10
C ASP A 256 -6.76 -2.95 -20.04
N ARG A 257 -8.00 -3.39 -20.25
CA ARG A 257 -8.70 -4.25 -19.31
C ARG A 257 -9.65 -5.23 -19.99
N GLN A 258 -9.91 -6.33 -19.30
CA GLN A 258 -10.99 -7.27 -19.59
C GLN A 258 -11.94 -7.30 -18.41
N ILE A 259 -13.22 -7.04 -18.66
CA ILE A 259 -14.29 -7.19 -17.69
C ILE A 259 -15.02 -8.50 -17.98
N ILE A 260 -15.20 -9.32 -16.95
CA ILE A 260 -15.97 -10.56 -16.99
C ILE A 260 -17.23 -10.35 -16.17
N PRO A 261 -18.42 -10.26 -16.80
CA PRO A 261 -19.68 -10.22 -16.07
C PRO A 261 -19.78 -11.42 -15.11
N ALA A 262 -20.22 -11.15 -13.89
CA ALA A 262 -20.40 -12.15 -12.84
C ALA A 262 -21.82 -12.09 -12.23
N THR A 263 -22.74 -11.42 -12.93
CA THR A 263 -24.12 -11.16 -12.49
C THR A 263 -24.98 -12.42 -12.41
N ASP A 264 -24.51 -13.55 -12.96
CA ASP A 264 -25.10 -14.87 -12.80
C ASP A 264 -24.75 -15.54 -11.45
N LEU A 265 -23.83 -14.95 -10.68
CA LEU A 265 -23.35 -15.49 -9.41
C LEU A 265 -24.09 -14.85 -8.23
N GLY A 266 -24.98 -15.63 -7.60
CA GLY A 266 -25.75 -15.21 -6.44
C GLY A 266 -24.91 -15.00 -5.17
N ALA A 267 -25.57 -14.51 -4.11
CA ALA A 267 -24.97 -14.25 -2.80
C ALA A 267 -24.38 -15.51 -2.12
N ASN A 268 -23.49 -15.31 -1.15
CA ASN A 268 -22.87 -16.36 -0.32
C ASN A 268 -22.22 -17.48 -1.13
N GLY A 269 -21.49 -17.10 -2.18
CA GLY A 269 -20.95 -18.02 -3.17
C GLY A 269 -19.45 -18.19 -3.10
N THR A 270 -18.96 -19.20 -3.83
CA THR A 270 -17.54 -19.36 -4.14
C THR A 270 -17.36 -19.76 -5.59
N LYS A 271 -16.28 -19.29 -6.22
CA LYS A 271 -15.92 -19.63 -7.61
C LYS A 271 -14.42 -19.60 -7.79
N LYS A 272 -13.94 -20.57 -8.55
CA LYS A 272 -12.60 -20.55 -9.14
C LYS A 272 -12.66 -19.84 -10.49
N PHE A 273 -12.08 -18.65 -10.56
CA PHE A 273 -11.88 -17.95 -11.82
C PHE A 273 -10.65 -18.50 -12.53
N SER A 274 -10.77 -18.75 -13.84
CA SER A 274 -9.68 -19.15 -14.72
C SER A 274 -9.77 -18.31 -16.00
N ILE A 275 -9.02 -17.21 -16.03
CA ILE A 275 -9.15 -16.16 -17.04
C ILE A 275 -7.91 -16.17 -17.94
N PRO A 276 -8.01 -16.68 -19.18
CA PRO A 276 -6.91 -16.59 -20.13
C PRO A 276 -6.74 -15.15 -20.60
N PHE A 277 -5.50 -14.70 -20.71
CA PHE A 277 -5.17 -13.43 -21.33
C PHE A 277 -3.90 -13.55 -22.17
N ASP A 278 -3.83 -12.76 -23.23
CA ASP A 278 -2.59 -12.60 -23.99
C ASP A 278 -1.64 -11.73 -23.16
N ALA A 279 -0.43 -12.19 -22.85
CA ALA A 279 0.61 -11.45 -22.13
C ALA A 279 1.64 -10.80 -23.08
N ALA A 280 1.50 -10.96 -24.40
CA ALA A 280 2.44 -10.42 -25.37
C ALA A 280 2.58 -8.89 -25.22
N GLY A 281 3.82 -8.45 -25.06
CA GLY A 281 4.19 -7.04 -24.94
C GLY A 281 3.77 -6.35 -23.63
N LYS A 282 3.08 -7.06 -22.71
CA LYS A 282 2.57 -6.49 -21.47
C LYS A 282 3.64 -6.51 -20.39
N ALA A 283 3.75 -5.41 -19.66
CA ALA A 283 4.71 -5.22 -18.59
C ALA A 283 4.18 -5.68 -17.24
N TRP A 284 2.90 -5.44 -16.93
CA TRP A 284 2.28 -5.77 -15.66
C TRP A 284 0.81 -6.22 -15.80
N VAL A 285 0.28 -6.87 -14.77
CA VAL A 285 -1.13 -7.27 -14.67
C VAL A 285 -1.62 -7.21 -13.21
N ARG A 286 -2.91 -6.93 -13.00
CA ARG A 286 -3.63 -7.08 -11.73
C ARG A 286 -5.01 -7.68 -11.94
N PHE A 287 -5.59 -8.21 -10.86
CA PHE A 287 -6.93 -8.81 -10.83
C PHE A 287 -7.76 -8.22 -9.70
N ALA A 288 -9.05 -7.99 -9.96
CA ALA A 288 -10.02 -7.52 -8.97
C ALA A 288 -11.40 -8.18 -9.19
N VAL A 289 -12.19 -8.24 -8.12
CA VAL A 289 -13.58 -8.70 -8.12
C VAL A 289 -14.42 -7.67 -7.39
N TRP A 290 -15.59 -7.38 -7.94
CA TRP A 290 -16.53 -6.36 -7.46
C TRP A 290 -17.93 -6.96 -7.33
N ASP A 291 -18.61 -6.64 -6.24
CA ASP A 291 -19.98 -7.10 -6.00
C ASP A 291 -21.04 -6.05 -6.34
N SER A 292 -22.30 -6.42 -6.15
CA SER A 292 -23.46 -5.59 -6.47
C SER A 292 -23.61 -4.33 -5.59
N ALA A 293 -22.92 -4.26 -4.44
CA ALA A 293 -22.89 -3.07 -3.57
C ALA A 293 -21.75 -2.10 -3.94
N GLY A 294 -20.84 -2.52 -4.83
CA GLY A 294 -19.64 -1.77 -5.19
C GLY A 294 -18.44 -2.14 -4.33
N ASP A 295 -18.61 -3.09 -3.41
CA ASP A 295 -17.52 -3.61 -2.58
C ASP A 295 -16.59 -4.47 -3.44
N GLY A 296 -15.31 -4.45 -3.08
CA GLY A 296 -14.25 -5.02 -3.90
C GLY A 296 -13.17 -5.74 -3.12
N ALA A 297 -12.58 -6.73 -3.77
CA ALA A 297 -11.30 -7.33 -3.39
C ALA A 297 -10.36 -7.42 -4.58
N PHE A 298 -9.07 -7.15 -4.34
CA PHE A 298 -8.08 -7.11 -5.41
C PHE A 298 -6.69 -7.50 -4.91
N VAL A 299 -5.93 -8.11 -5.82
CA VAL A 299 -4.51 -8.43 -5.59
C VAL A 299 -3.64 -7.31 -6.15
N GLN A 300 -2.43 -7.20 -5.62
CA GLN A 300 -1.48 -6.20 -6.08
C GLN A 300 -0.99 -6.46 -7.52
N PRO A 301 -0.66 -5.39 -8.28
CA PRO A 301 -0.03 -5.53 -9.58
C PRO A 301 1.26 -6.34 -9.51
N ILE A 302 1.51 -7.17 -10.53
CA ILE A 302 2.76 -7.92 -10.68
C ILE A 302 3.42 -7.58 -12.03
N TRP A 303 4.76 -7.61 -12.07
CA TRP A 303 5.49 -7.59 -13.33
C TRP A 303 5.35 -8.93 -14.08
N LEU A 304 5.05 -8.87 -15.38
CA LEU A 304 4.96 -10.05 -16.25
C LEU A 304 6.32 -10.43 -16.83
N THR A 305 7.22 -9.46 -16.98
CA THR A 305 8.61 -9.66 -17.39
C THR A 305 9.51 -9.47 -16.18
N PRO A 306 10.45 -10.38 -15.90
CA PRO A 306 11.40 -10.18 -14.82
C PRO A 306 12.15 -8.86 -15.02
N SER A 307 12.22 -8.06 -13.96
CA SER A 307 13.15 -6.93 -13.92
C SER A 307 14.56 -7.47 -14.17
N LYS A 308 15.29 -6.91 -15.15
CA LYS A 308 16.72 -7.23 -15.31
C LYS A 308 17.40 -6.71 -14.05
N THR A 309 17.70 -7.58 -13.10
CA THR A 309 18.47 -7.22 -11.92
C THR A 309 19.84 -6.72 -12.38
N THR A 310 20.03 -5.40 -12.42
CA THR A 310 21.36 -4.83 -12.52
C THR A 310 22.03 -5.12 -11.19
N THR A 311 22.89 -6.14 -11.16
CA THR A 311 23.86 -6.33 -10.07
C THR A 311 24.74 -5.09 -9.99
N ALA A 312 24.32 -4.13 -9.15
CA ALA A 312 25.22 -3.09 -8.68
C ALA A 312 26.32 -3.79 -7.89
N SER A 313 27.50 -3.86 -8.50
CA SER A 313 28.69 -4.37 -7.83
C SER A 313 28.99 -3.46 -6.64
N ALA A 314 28.99 -4.04 -5.44
CA ALA A 314 29.47 -3.38 -4.25
C ALA A 314 30.91 -2.89 -4.47
N ARG A 315 31.13 -1.58 -4.32
CA ARG A 315 32.38 -0.96 -3.91
C ARG A 315 32.07 0.23 -3.02
#